data_AF-A0A6L9Z7M6-F1
#
_entry.id   AF-A0A6L9Z7M6-F1
#
_cell.length_a   1.000
_cell.length_b   1.000
_cell.length_c   1.000
_cell.angle_alpha   90.00
_cell.angle_beta   90.00
_cell.angle_gamma   90.00
#
_symmetry.space_group_name_H-M   'P 1'
#
loop_
_entity.id
_entity.type
_entity.pdbx_description
1 polymer ?
#
loop_
_entity_poly.entity_id
_entity_poly.type
_entity_poly.pdbx_seq_one_letter_code
_entity_poly.pdbx_strand_id
1 'polypeptide(L)'
;MNHIQEWTASRVDEQLTRLNVRSLEGSSPFEYLFYSDSLPRRNDGRVLNSILKRYQHLEQGGWWCSGIDLLTGQEDIWGCFKPSQPRHSGE
;
A
#
# COMPACT_ATOMS: atom_id res chain seq x y z
N MET A 1 8.05 -10.43 5.36
CA MET A 1 9.24 -9.60 5.68
C MET A 1 8.79 -8.53 6.66
N ASN A 2 9.47 -8.27 7.77
CA ASN A 2 9.11 -7.16 8.65
C ASN A 2 9.66 -5.86 8.05
N HIS A 3 8.78 -4.92 7.67
CA HIS A 3 9.17 -3.64 7.07
C HIS A 3 10.14 -2.85 7.95
N ILE A 4 10.03 -2.90 9.29
CA ILE A 4 10.97 -2.25 10.19
C ILE A 4 12.38 -2.77 9.96
N GLN A 5 12.57 -4.10 9.90
CA GLN A 5 13.88 -4.71 9.67
C GLN A 5 14.46 -4.32 8.30
N GLU A 6 13.62 -4.27 7.27
CA GLU A 6 14.02 -3.88 5.92
C GLU A 6 14.53 -2.42 5.90
N TRP A 7 13.78 -1.50 6.48
CA TRP A 7 14.14 -0.08 6.53
C TRP A 7 15.34 0.20 7.44
N THR A 8 15.44 -0.51 8.58
CA THR A 8 16.64 -0.47 9.44
C THR A 8 17.89 -0.95 8.70
N ALA A 9 17.78 -2.01 7.87
CA ALA A 9 18.89 -2.48 7.04
C ALA A 9 19.32 -1.43 6.00
N SER A 10 18.38 -0.61 5.50
CA SER A 10 18.64 0.57 4.66
C SER A 10 19.12 1.80 5.42
N ARG A 11 19.42 1.69 6.73
CA ARG A 11 19.92 2.78 7.58
C ARG A 11 18.94 3.94 7.78
N VAL A 12 17.64 3.69 7.61
CA VAL A 12 16.61 4.67 7.98
C VAL A 12 16.36 4.60 9.47
N ASP A 13 16.19 5.77 10.09
CA ASP A 13 15.88 5.89 11.51
C ASP A 13 14.57 5.17 11.85
N GLU A 14 14.54 4.46 12.97
CA GLU A 14 13.39 3.64 13.37
C GLU A 14 12.17 4.51 13.70
N GLN A 15 12.37 5.66 14.35
CA GLN A 15 11.25 6.56 14.67
C GLN A 15 10.65 7.14 13.40
N LEU A 16 11.49 7.56 12.44
CA LEU A 16 11.02 8.01 11.12
C LEU A 16 10.27 6.91 10.38
N THR A 17 10.77 5.67 10.44
CA THR A 17 10.09 4.52 9.81
C THR A 17 8.72 4.31 10.43
N ARG A 18 8.60 4.31 11.76
CA ARG A 18 7.33 4.12 12.47
C ARG A 18 6.33 5.26 12.23
N LEU A 19 6.81 6.47 11.97
CA LEU A 19 5.97 7.63 11.66
C LEU A 19 5.41 7.57 10.23
N ASN A 20 6.16 7.04 9.27
CA ASN A 20 5.84 7.18 7.84
C ASN A 20 5.44 5.86 7.14
N VAL A 21 5.80 4.71 7.71
CA VAL A 21 5.58 3.40 7.08
C VAL A 21 4.50 2.64 7.84
N ARG A 22 3.44 2.26 7.13
CA ARG A 22 2.29 1.53 7.69
C ARG A 22 2.21 0.12 7.11
N SER A 23 2.12 -0.90 7.98
CA SER A 23 1.82 -2.27 7.54
C SER A 23 0.37 -2.38 7.09
N LEU A 24 0.16 -3.05 5.95
CA LEU A 24 -1.16 -3.35 5.41
C LEU A 24 -1.29 -4.86 5.16
N GLU A 25 -2.46 -5.41 5.44
CA GLU A 25 -2.76 -6.84 5.40
C GLU A 25 -4.23 -7.06 5.03
N GLY A 26 -4.56 -8.23 4.45
CA GLY A 26 -5.92 -8.54 4.04
C GLY A 26 -6.44 -7.53 3.02
N SER A 27 -7.62 -6.95 3.24
CA SER A 27 -8.22 -6.01 2.29
C SER A 27 -7.71 -4.57 2.38
N SER A 28 -6.93 -4.21 3.40
CA SER A 28 -6.53 -2.80 3.62
C SER A 28 -5.70 -2.19 2.49
N PRO A 29 -4.83 -2.93 1.74
CA PRO A 29 -4.15 -2.37 0.57
C PRO A 29 -5.10 -1.82 -0.51
N PHE A 30 -6.31 -2.37 -0.63
CA PHE A 30 -7.28 -1.88 -1.62
C PHE A 30 -7.78 -0.46 -1.28
N GLU A 31 -7.81 -0.07 -0.02
CA GLU A 31 -8.23 1.27 0.41
C GLU A 31 -7.22 2.33 -0.06
N TYR A 32 -5.93 1.98 -0.10
CA TYR A 32 -4.84 2.86 -0.53
C TYR A 32 -4.62 2.86 -2.04
N LEU A 33 -4.96 1.76 -2.72
CA LEU A 33 -4.68 1.60 -4.16
C LEU A 33 -5.92 1.82 -5.03
N PHE A 34 -7.12 1.55 -4.54
CA PHE A 34 -8.38 1.60 -5.30
C PHE A 34 -9.27 2.79 -4.91
N TYR A 35 -8.65 3.96 -4.71
CA TYR A 35 -9.31 5.20 -4.30
C TYR A 35 -9.91 6.02 -5.45
N SER A 36 -9.55 5.74 -6.71
CA SER A 36 -10.06 6.51 -7.85
C SER A 36 -11.57 6.29 -8.06
N ASP A 37 -12.30 7.38 -8.26
CA ASP A 37 -13.72 7.37 -8.64
C ASP A 37 -13.95 6.80 -10.05
N SER A 38 -12.92 6.78 -10.89
CA SER A 38 -12.98 6.20 -12.24
C SER A 38 -12.99 4.66 -12.24
N LEU A 39 -12.71 4.01 -11.11
CA LEU A 39 -12.72 2.56 -11.01
C LEU A 39 -14.15 2.04 -11.14
N PRO A 40 -14.38 1.01 -11.97
CA PRO A 40 -15.71 0.45 -12.12
C PRO A 40 -16.14 -0.22 -10.82
N ARG A 41 -17.32 0.16 -10.35
CA ARG A 41 -17.94 -0.29 -9.10
C ARG A 41 -19.29 -0.92 -9.37
N ARG A 42 -19.70 -1.78 -8.45
CA ARG A 42 -21.06 -2.32 -8.35
C ARG A 42 -21.98 -1.25 -7.77
N ASN A 43 -23.29 -1.50 -7.84
CA ASN A 43 -24.31 -0.62 -7.25
C ASN A 43 -24.16 -0.44 -5.73
N ASP A 44 -23.48 -1.37 -5.05
CA ASP A 44 -23.16 -1.32 -3.62
C ASP A 44 -21.86 -0.53 -3.31
N GLY A 45 -21.24 0.09 -4.32
CA GLY A 45 -20.01 0.88 -4.20
C GLY A 45 -18.71 0.06 -4.19
N ARG A 46 -18.79 -1.28 -4.14
CA ARG A 46 -17.61 -2.14 -4.13
C ARG A 46 -16.97 -2.19 -5.51
N VAL A 47 -15.63 -2.20 -5.55
CA VAL A 47 -14.85 -2.45 -6.78
C VAL A 47 -15.27 -3.79 -7.39
N LEU A 48 -15.32 -3.86 -8.73
CA LEU A 48 -15.69 -5.09 -9.44
C LEU A 48 -14.86 -6.31 -9.00
N ASN A 49 -15.55 -7.46 -8.88
CA ASN A 49 -14.93 -8.72 -8.48
C ASN A 49 -13.77 -9.15 -9.39
N SER A 50 -13.84 -8.83 -10.69
CA SER A 50 -12.78 -9.14 -11.65
C SER A 50 -11.48 -8.37 -11.36
N ILE A 51 -11.59 -7.13 -10.89
CA ILE A 51 -10.43 -6.30 -10.49
C ILE A 51 -9.87 -6.83 -9.17
N LEU A 52 -10.72 -7.06 -8.17
CA LEU A 52 -10.29 -7.62 -6.89
C LEU A 52 -9.56 -8.96 -7.08
N LYS A 53 -10.09 -9.85 -7.92
CA LYS A 53 -9.44 -11.14 -8.24
C LYS A 53 -8.10 -10.96 -8.94
N ARG A 54 -7.98 -10.01 -9.87
CA ARG A 54 -6.70 -9.72 -10.57
C ARG A 54 -5.61 -9.26 -9.59
N TYR A 55 -6.00 -8.50 -8.58
CA TYR A 55 -5.09 -7.94 -7.57
C TYR A 55 -5.15 -8.65 -6.22
N GLN A 56 -5.66 -9.89 -6.18
CA GLN A 56 -5.80 -10.66 -4.94
C GLN A 56 -4.47 -10.85 -4.20
N HIS A 57 -3.34 -10.84 -4.93
CA HIS A 57 -2.00 -10.92 -4.34
C HIS A 57 -1.70 -9.77 -3.35
N LEU A 58 -2.38 -8.63 -3.45
CA LEU A 58 -2.25 -7.54 -2.48
C LEU A 58 -2.68 -7.97 -1.07
N GLU A 59 -3.60 -8.94 -0.95
CA GLU A 59 -4.06 -9.46 0.34
C GLU A 59 -2.97 -10.17 1.15
N GLN A 60 -1.87 -10.55 0.49
CA GLN A 60 -0.68 -11.12 1.14
C GLN A 60 0.12 -10.07 1.94
N GLY A 61 -0.36 -8.83 1.94
CA GLY A 61 0.15 -7.74 2.74
C GLY A 61 1.40 -7.08 2.17
N GLY A 62 1.88 -6.10 2.91
CA GLY A 62 2.93 -5.20 2.46
C GLY A 62 3.04 -4.00 3.39
N TRP A 63 3.69 -2.96 2.90
CA TRP A 63 3.75 -1.69 3.59
C TRP A 63 3.45 -0.52 2.66
N TRP A 64 2.90 0.53 3.23
CA TRP A 64 2.57 1.79 2.57
C TRP A 64 3.42 2.93 3.14
N CYS A 65 3.91 3.79 2.25
CA CYS A 65 4.55 5.04 2.60
C CYS A 65 3.89 6.17 1.79
N SER A 66 3.23 7.12 2.45
CA SER A 66 2.63 8.30 1.82
C SER A 66 3.55 9.50 1.86
N GLY A 67 3.30 10.45 0.96
CA GLY A 67 3.89 11.77 1.01
C GLY A 67 3.06 12.76 1.85
N ILE A 68 3.55 14.00 1.88
CA ILE A 68 2.80 15.17 2.34
C ILE A 68 2.71 16.18 1.20
N ASP A 69 1.62 16.92 1.14
CA ASP A 69 1.52 18.10 0.29
C ASP A 69 2.49 19.17 0.82
N LEU A 70 3.44 19.58 -0.02
CA LEU A 70 4.48 20.55 0.36
C LEU A 70 3.96 21.98 0.55
N LEU A 71 2.78 22.31 0.00
CA LEU A 71 2.17 23.63 0.14
C LEU A 71 1.32 23.73 1.41
N THR A 72 0.62 22.66 1.77
CA THR A 72 -0.35 22.66 2.88
C THR A 72 0.14 21.92 4.13
N GLY A 73 1.17 21.08 4.00
CA GLY A 73 1.69 20.21 5.05
C GLY A 73 0.72 19.08 5.43
N GLN A 74 -0.36 18.86 4.68
CA GLN A 74 -1.32 17.80 4.94
C GLN A 74 -0.86 16.47 4.35
N GLU A 75 -1.41 15.36 4.86
CA GLU A 75 -1.19 14.04 4.27
C GLU A 75 -1.65 14.02 2.81
N ASP A 76 -0.81 13.46 1.94
CA ASP A 76 -1.16 13.23 0.54
C ASP A 76 -1.74 11.82 0.37
N ILE A 77 -2.72 11.69 -0.52
CA ILE A 77 -3.26 10.40 -0.94
C ILE A 77 -2.26 9.64 -1.83
N TRP A 78 -1.25 10.33 -2.38
CA TRP A 78 -0.18 9.71 -3.14
C TRP A 78 0.83 9.01 -2.23
N GLY A 79 1.19 7.80 -2.61
CA GLY A 79 2.18 7.01 -1.89
C GLY A 79 2.63 5.77 -2.64
N CYS A 80 3.48 5.00 -1.98
CA CYS A 80 4.06 3.78 -2.51
C CYS A 80 3.64 2.58 -1.67
N PHE A 81 3.06 1.57 -2.33
CA PHE A 81 2.84 0.25 -1.75
C PHE A 81 4.00 -0.68 -2.14
N LYS A 82 4.63 -1.32 -1.16
CA LYS A 82 5.56 -2.44 -1.41
C LYS A 82 4.98 -3.74 -0.87
N PRO A 83 4.82 -4.79 -1.71
CA PRO A 83 4.30 -6.07 -1.27
C PRO A 83 5.31 -6.80 -0.37
N SER A 84 4.79 -7.49 0.66
CA SER A 84 5.59 -8.36 1.53
C SER A 84 6.13 -9.59 0.82
N GLN A 85 5.44 -10.01 -0.24
CA GLN A 85 5.80 -11.12 -1.13
C GLN A 85 6.01 -10.57 -2.54
N PRO A 86 7.22 -10.09 -2.87
CA PRO A 86 7.50 -9.62 -4.23
C PRO A 86 7.29 -10.76 -5.22
N ARG A 87 6.84 -10.43 -6.43
CA ARG A 87 6.70 -11.42 -7.51
C ARG A 87 8.08 -12.05 -7.74
N HIS A 88 8.18 -13.36 -7.55
CA HIS A 88 9.36 -14.10 -8.00
C HIS A 88 9.49 -13.90 -9.51
N SER A 89 10.62 -13.36 -9.96
CA SER A 89 11.04 -13.51 -11.35
C SER A 89 11.17 -15.01 -11.58
N GLY A 90 10.24 -15.59 -12.34
CA GLY A 90 10.27 -17.03 -12.64
C GLY A 90 11.62 -17.40 -13.23
N GLU A 91 12.20 -18.49 -12.72
CA GLU A 91 13.13 -19.31 -13.49
C GLU A 91 12.34 -20.10 -14.56
#